data_AF-K1SUM5-F1
#
_entry.id   AF-K1SUM5-F1
#
_cell.length_a   1.000
_cell.length_b   1.000
_cell.length_c   1.000
_cell.angle_alpha   90.00
_cell.angle_beta   90.00
_cell.angle_gamma   90.00
#
_symmetry.space_group_name_H-M   'P 1'
#
loop_
_entity.id
_entity.type
_entity.pdbx_description
1 polymer ?
#
loop_
_entity_poly.entity_id
_entity_poly.type
_entity_poly.pdbx_seq_one_letter_code
_entity_poly.pdbx_strand_id
1 'polypeptide(L)'
;MLIEHNCSGTTLQRTIAGIGINVNQKEFDPSLPNPASMAQAAGRTFDRAEVLESFRRHCMARYAQLERGDRETLQREFRERMYGLGSRRPFRLPDGTEFEAVIEGVRPTGELLLRHDDGTLYGYLFREVEFIIKTGTNPCCYKNNSYICNSLIT
;
A
#
# COMPACT_ATOMS: atom_id res chain seq x y z
N MET A 1 5.49 5.25 0.72
CA MET A 1 5.48 6.48 1.55
C MET A 1 6.21 6.19 2.84
N LEU A 2 6.92 7.18 3.38
CA LEU A 2 7.57 7.14 4.69
C LEU A 2 7.03 8.30 5.52
N ILE A 3 6.70 8.06 6.78
CA ILE A 3 6.25 9.10 7.71
C ILE A 3 7.18 9.10 8.90
N GLU A 4 7.79 10.24 9.17
CA GLU A 4 8.68 10.45 10.30
C GLU A 4 8.05 11.47 11.24
N HIS A 5 7.98 11.11 12.51
CA HIS A 5 7.47 11.97 13.58
C HIS A 5 8.63 12.44 14.44
N ASN A 6 8.63 13.72 14.77
CA ASN A 6 9.45 14.27 15.84
C ASN A 6 8.54 14.63 17.01
N CYS A 7 8.78 14.01 18.15
CA CYS A 7 8.00 14.17 19.37
C CYS A 7 8.87 14.79 20.47
N SER A 8 8.27 15.64 21.31
CA SER A 8 8.89 16.18 22.52
C SER A 8 7.96 15.93 23.69
N GLY A 9 8.38 15.04 24.60
CA GLY A 9 7.50 14.51 25.64
C GLY A 9 6.27 13.83 25.04
N THR A 10 5.09 14.28 25.45
CA THR A 10 3.79 13.79 24.95
C THR A 10 3.27 14.54 23.73
N THR A 11 4.01 15.53 23.22
CA THR A 11 3.55 16.39 22.12
C THR A 11 4.23 16.02 20.80
N LEU A 12 3.43 15.87 19.75
CA LEU A 12 3.91 15.76 18.39
C LEU A 12 4.34 17.15 17.89
N GLN A 13 5.65 17.38 17.70
CA GLN A 13 6.18 18.67 17.26
C GLN A 13 6.15 18.82 15.74
N ARG A 14 6.50 17.75 15.02
CA ARG A 14 6.59 17.77 13.56
C ARG A 14 6.29 16.38 13.00
N THR A 15 5.64 16.37 11.84
CA THR A 15 5.55 15.20 10.98
C THR A 15 6.12 15.53 9.60
N ILE A 16 6.95 14.66 9.07
CA ILE A 16 7.49 14.74 7.71
C ILE A 16 7.01 13.49 6.97
N ALA A 17 6.30 13.70 5.85
CA ALA A 17 5.87 12.61 4.97
C ALA A 17 6.70 12.62 3.67
N GLY A 18 7.55 11.62 3.49
CA GLY A 18 8.29 11.37 2.26
C GLY A 18 7.51 10.49 1.29
N ILE A 19 7.29 10.96 0.06
CA ILE A 19 6.53 10.24 -0.96
C ILE A 19 7.38 10.09 -2.22
N GLY A 20 7.73 8.85 -2.55
CA GLY A 20 8.41 8.49 -3.79
C GLY A 20 7.43 7.87 -4.78
N ILE A 21 7.44 8.35 -6.02
CA ILE A 21 6.63 7.80 -7.12
C ILE A 21 7.58 7.41 -8.26
N ASN A 22 7.48 6.16 -8.71
CA ASN A 22 8.20 5.68 -9.88
C ASN A 22 7.48 6.16 -11.15
N VAL A 23 7.97 7.24 -11.77
CA VAL A 23 7.33 7.86 -12.94
C VAL A 23 7.86 7.25 -14.25
N ASN A 24 9.10 7.54 -14.62
CA ASN A 24 9.64 7.25 -15.96
C ASN A 24 10.70 6.12 -16.00
N GLN A 25 10.91 5.41 -14.89
CA GLN A 25 11.83 4.26 -14.84
C GLN A 25 11.33 3.18 -15.80
N LYS A 26 12.16 2.79 -16.78
CA LYS A 26 11.84 1.72 -17.73
C LYS A 26 12.37 0.36 -17.28
N GLU A 27 13.46 0.39 -16.55
CA GLU A 27 14.17 -0.75 -16.01
C GLU A 27 14.35 -0.59 -14.51
N PHE A 28 14.38 -1.71 -13.80
CA PHE A 28 14.64 -1.78 -12.39
C PHE A 28 15.64 -2.89 -12.10
N ASP A 29 16.34 -2.77 -10.98
CA ASP A 29 17.18 -3.84 -10.48
C ASP A 29 16.36 -5.15 -10.33
N PRO A 30 16.75 -6.25 -10.99
CA PRO A 30 16.03 -7.52 -10.93
C PRO A 30 15.96 -8.15 -9.53
N SER A 31 16.77 -7.69 -8.58
CA SER A 31 16.70 -8.13 -7.18
C SER A 31 15.51 -7.53 -6.42
N LEU A 32 14.95 -6.41 -6.90
CA LEU A 32 13.77 -5.80 -6.29
C LEU A 32 12.54 -6.67 -6.57
N PRO A 33 11.67 -6.91 -5.56
CA PRO A 33 10.63 -7.92 -5.65
C PRO A 33 9.66 -7.69 -6.82
N ASN A 34 9.03 -6.53 -6.88
CA ASN A 34 8.08 -6.21 -7.95
C ASN A 34 7.99 -4.70 -8.19
N PRO A 35 9.10 -4.04 -8.57
CA PRO A 35 9.04 -2.63 -8.89
C PRO A 35 8.24 -2.41 -10.18
N ALA A 36 7.37 -1.41 -10.15
CA ALA A 36 6.66 -0.92 -11.33
C ALA A 36 6.74 0.60 -11.39
N SER A 37 6.64 1.15 -12.59
CA SER A 37 6.53 2.59 -12.83
C SER A 37 5.28 2.95 -13.64
N MET A 38 4.90 4.23 -13.60
CA MET A 38 3.83 4.77 -14.45
C MET A 38 4.15 4.53 -15.93
N ALA A 39 5.42 4.69 -16.33
CA ALA A 39 5.81 4.53 -17.73
C ALA A 39 5.72 3.08 -18.22
N GLN A 40 6.05 2.10 -17.37
CA GLN A 40 5.85 0.70 -17.70
C GLN A 40 4.36 0.36 -17.81
N ALA A 41 3.54 0.84 -16.86
CA ALA A 41 2.11 0.56 -16.84
C ALA A 41 1.35 1.21 -18.01
N ALA A 42 1.76 2.42 -18.43
CA ALA A 42 1.08 3.19 -19.47
C ALA A 42 1.73 3.08 -20.87
N GLY A 43 2.91 2.46 -20.97
CA GLY A 43 3.67 2.37 -22.23
C GLY A 43 4.20 3.71 -22.76
N ARG A 44 4.25 4.77 -21.94
CA ARG A 44 4.69 6.12 -22.34
C ARG A 44 5.34 6.87 -21.18
N THR A 45 6.12 7.91 -21.48
CA THR A 45 6.66 8.80 -20.44
C THR A 45 5.65 9.89 -20.05
N PHE A 46 5.93 10.51 -18.90
CA PHE A 46 5.15 11.60 -18.31
C PHE A 46 6.06 12.78 -17.98
N ASP A 47 5.50 13.99 -18.02
CA ASP A 47 6.13 15.16 -17.42
C ASP A 47 6.08 15.03 -15.90
N ARG A 48 7.24 15.12 -15.23
CA ARG A 48 7.33 14.92 -13.78
C ARG A 48 6.74 16.08 -12.99
N ALA A 49 6.80 17.31 -13.51
CA ALA A 49 6.21 18.48 -12.87
C ALA A 49 4.69 18.38 -12.90
N GLU A 50 4.10 17.92 -14.01
CA GLU A 50 2.66 17.66 -14.10
C GLU A 50 2.21 16.55 -13.15
N VAL A 51 2.98 15.45 -13.05
CA VAL A 51 2.68 14.37 -12.10
C VAL A 51 2.74 14.87 -10.66
N LEU A 52 3.77 15.66 -10.32
CA LEU A 52 3.91 16.24 -8.98
C LEU A 52 2.75 17.18 -8.65
N GLU A 53 2.38 18.07 -9.57
CA GLU A 53 1.30 19.03 -9.33
C GLU A 53 -0.06 18.34 -9.21
N SER A 54 -0.31 17.34 -10.06
CA SER A 54 -1.52 16.52 -9.97
C SER A 54 -1.58 15.77 -8.64
N PHE A 55 -0.46 15.14 -8.24
CA PHE A 55 -0.36 14.46 -6.96
C PHE A 55 -0.60 15.42 -5.79
N ARG A 56 0.08 16.57 -5.77
CA ARG A 56 -0.04 17.61 -4.73
C ARG A 56 -1.49 18.06 -4.61
N ARG A 57 -2.15 18.40 -5.72
CA ARG A 57 -3.55 18.84 -5.75
C ARG A 57 -4.48 17.78 -5.14
N HIS A 58 -4.36 16.52 -5.54
CA HIS A 58 -5.19 15.44 -5.01
C HIS A 58 -4.89 15.14 -3.53
N CYS A 59 -3.61 15.12 -3.14
CA CYS A 59 -3.19 14.90 -1.76
C CYS A 59 -3.74 15.99 -0.83
N MET A 60 -3.62 17.27 -1.22
CA MET A 60 -4.14 18.38 -0.42
C MET A 60 -5.66 18.38 -0.34
N ALA A 61 -6.37 17.94 -1.38
CA ALA A 61 -7.82 17.79 -1.32
C ALA A 61 -8.25 16.73 -0.28
N ARG A 62 -7.52 15.60 -0.20
CA ARG A 62 -7.74 14.57 0.83
C ARG A 62 -7.39 15.06 2.22
N TYR A 63 -6.29 15.81 2.35
CA TYR A 63 -5.92 16.42 3.62
C TYR A 63 -6.99 17.40 4.11
N ALA A 64 -7.52 18.25 3.23
CA ALA A 64 -8.61 19.16 3.57
C ALA A 64 -9.92 18.42 3.96
N GLN A 65 -10.22 17.26 3.36
CA GLN A 65 -11.32 16.38 3.80
C GLN A 65 -11.10 15.89 5.24
N LEU A 66 -9.87 15.50 5.55
CA LEU A 66 -9.51 15.05 6.90
C LEU A 66 -9.67 16.18 7.93
N GLU A 67 -9.22 17.39 7.61
CA GLU A 67 -9.36 18.58 8.48
C GLU A 67 -10.82 18.95 8.78
N ARG A 68 -11.72 18.72 7.82
CA ARG A 68 -13.18 18.92 8.03
C ARG A 68 -13.85 17.79 8.83
N GLY A 69 -13.14 16.70 9.10
CA GLY A 69 -13.68 15.55 9.82
C GLY A 69 -14.43 14.55 8.92
N ASP A 70 -14.23 14.56 7.60
CA ASP A 70 -14.88 13.67 6.62
C ASP A 70 -14.35 12.20 6.69
N ARG A 71 -14.08 11.69 7.90
CA ARG A 71 -13.36 10.43 8.16
C ARG A 71 -14.07 9.21 7.59
N GLU A 72 -15.40 9.14 7.71
CA GLU A 72 -16.18 8.00 7.20
C GLU A 72 -16.13 7.91 5.67
N THR A 73 -16.17 9.07 5.00
CA THR A 73 -16.05 9.13 3.54
C THR A 73 -14.66 8.71 3.09
N LEU A 74 -13.60 9.22 3.75
CA LEU A 74 -12.22 8.79 3.48
C LEU A 74 -12.05 7.28 3.69
N GLN A 75 -12.59 6.74 4.78
CA GLN A 75 -12.50 5.31 5.09
C GLN A 75 -13.25 4.45 4.08
N ARG A 76 -14.45 4.86 3.67
CA ARG A 76 -15.23 4.17 2.63
C ARG A 76 -14.48 4.16 1.30
N GLU A 77 -14.00 5.33 0.85
CA GLU A 77 -13.30 5.47 -0.42
C GLU A 77 -11.97 4.71 -0.45
N PHE A 78 -11.28 4.64 0.69
CA PHE A 78 -10.10 3.80 0.86
C PHE A 78 -10.48 2.31 0.72
N ARG A 79 -11.51 1.85 1.42
CA ARG A 79 -11.98 0.46 1.37
C ARG A 79 -12.37 0.04 -0.04
N GLU A 80 -13.08 0.89 -0.78
CA GLU A 80 -13.47 0.64 -2.18
C GLU A 80 -12.28 0.45 -3.13
N ARG A 81 -11.11 1.01 -2.78
CA ARG A 81 -9.88 0.94 -3.58
C ARG A 81 -8.85 -0.03 -3.00
N MET A 82 -9.13 -0.66 -1.86
CA MET A 82 -8.22 -1.61 -1.22
C MET A 82 -8.00 -2.82 -2.13
N TYR A 83 -6.76 -3.02 -2.54
CA TYR A 83 -6.40 -4.12 -3.40
C TYR A 83 -6.68 -5.47 -2.70
N GLY A 84 -7.39 -6.35 -3.39
CA GLY A 84 -7.66 -7.71 -2.91
C GLY A 84 -8.73 -7.83 -1.83
N LEU A 85 -9.44 -6.75 -1.49
CA LEU A 85 -10.56 -6.81 -0.56
C LEU A 85 -11.58 -7.87 -0.99
N GLY A 86 -12.05 -8.67 -0.02
CA GLY A 86 -12.99 -9.77 -0.23
C GLY A 86 -12.44 -10.97 -1.01
N SER A 87 -11.16 -10.96 -1.37
CA SER A 87 -10.53 -12.04 -2.13
C SER A 87 -9.64 -12.91 -1.24
N ARG A 88 -9.69 -14.23 -1.43
CA ARG A 88 -8.74 -15.17 -0.84
C ARG A 88 -7.38 -15.07 -1.54
N ARG A 89 -6.31 -14.87 -0.77
CA ARG A 89 -4.95 -14.64 -1.27
C ARG A 89 -3.90 -15.30 -0.36
N PRO A 90 -2.72 -15.63 -0.89
CA PRO A 90 -1.62 -16.18 -0.11
C PRO A 90 -0.86 -15.09 0.64
N PHE A 91 -0.42 -15.44 1.85
CA PHE A 91 0.35 -14.62 2.78
C PHE A 91 1.51 -15.42 3.38
N ARG A 92 2.51 -14.71 3.90
CA ARG A 92 3.66 -15.28 4.61
C ARG A 92 3.85 -14.61 5.96
N LEU A 93 4.10 -15.41 6.99
CA LEU A 93 4.50 -14.94 8.31
C LEU A 93 6.03 -14.70 8.38
N PRO A 94 6.54 -13.95 9.39
CA PRO A 94 7.97 -13.67 9.52
C PRO A 94 8.87 -14.91 9.66
N ASP A 95 8.32 -16.02 10.15
CA ASP A 95 9.01 -17.30 10.26
C ASP A 95 9.06 -18.09 8.94
N GLY A 96 8.46 -17.56 7.87
CA GLY A 96 8.38 -18.18 6.56
C GLY A 96 7.12 -19.02 6.32
N THR A 97 6.27 -19.21 7.33
CA THR A 97 5.04 -19.99 7.19
C THR A 97 4.08 -19.31 6.21
N GLU A 98 3.65 -20.03 5.18
CA GLU A 98 2.67 -19.54 4.20
C GLU A 98 1.26 -20.02 4.54
N PHE A 99 0.27 -19.17 4.29
CA PHE A 99 -1.15 -19.48 4.48
C PHE A 99 -2.01 -18.69 3.49
N GLU A 100 -3.26 -19.12 3.29
CA GLU A 100 -4.24 -18.38 2.50
C GLU A 100 -5.28 -17.76 3.45
N ALA A 101 -5.72 -16.54 3.16
CA ALA A 101 -6.76 -15.86 3.94
C ALA A 101 -7.55 -14.88 3.06
N VAL A 102 -8.76 -14.52 3.50
CA VAL A 102 -9.57 -13.48 2.86
C VAL A 102 -9.31 -12.13 3.50
N ILE A 103 -9.02 -11.11 2.70
CA ILE A 103 -8.89 -9.73 3.18
C ILE A 103 -10.28 -9.17 3.48
N GLU A 104 -10.54 -8.87 4.75
CA GLU A 104 -11.84 -8.31 5.20
C GLU A 104 -11.83 -6.78 5.27
N GLY A 105 -10.64 -6.19 5.41
CA GLY A 105 -10.44 -4.74 5.47
C GLY A 105 -9.25 -4.36 6.34
N VAL A 106 -9.23 -3.12 6.79
CA VAL A 106 -8.24 -2.59 7.73
C VAL A 106 -8.96 -1.87 8.87
N ARG A 107 -8.52 -2.09 10.11
CA ARG A 107 -9.03 -1.35 11.27
C ARG A 107 -8.56 0.10 11.23
N PRO A 108 -9.28 1.04 11.90
CA PRO A 108 -8.80 2.43 12.03
C PRO A 108 -7.41 2.56 12.68
N THR A 109 -6.99 1.54 13.44
CA THR A 109 -5.67 1.39 14.06
C THR A 109 -4.57 1.01 13.07
N GLY A 110 -4.91 0.62 11.84
CA GLY A 110 -3.98 0.24 10.77
C GLY A 110 -3.76 -1.27 10.61
N GLU A 111 -4.41 -2.10 11.41
CA GLU A 111 -4.29 -3.57 11.29
C GLU A 111 -5.02 -4.10 10.05
N LEU A 112 -4.34 -4.89 9.23
CA LEU A 112 -4.97 -5.67 8.15
C LEU A 112 -5.76 -6.83 8.75
N LEU A 113 -7.03 -6.92 8.39
CA LEU A 113 -7.93 -7.97 8.85
C LEU A 113 -7.95 -9.13 7.86
N LEU A 114 -7.51 -10.30 8.32
CA LEU A 114 -7.46 -11.53 7.54
C LEU A 114 -8.36 -12.60 8.16
N ARG A 115 -9.28 -13.13 7.35
CA ARG A 115 -10.12 -14.28 7.70
C ARG A 115 -9.42 -15.57 7.29
N HIS A 116 -9.08 -16.42 8.25
CA HIS A 116 -8.45 -17.71 8.04
C HIS A 116 -9.48 -18.80 7.73
N ASP A 117 -9.00 -19.97 7.29
CA ASP A 117 -9.85 -21.09 6.87
C ASP A 117 -10.70 -21.69 8.00
N ASP A 118 -10.25 -21.56 9.25
CA ASP A 118 -11.01 -21.94 10.45
C ASP A 118 -12.10 -20.90 10.83
N GLY A 119 -12.23 -19.82 10.05
CA GLY A 119 -13.19 -18.73 10.25
C GLY A 119 -12.72 -17.65 11.22
N THR A 120 -11.55 -17.82 11.85
CA THR A 120 -10.99 -16.80 12.76
C THR A 120 -10.58 -15.55 11.99
N LEU A 121 -10.72 -14.40 12.66
CA LEU A 121 -10.33 -13.10 12.13
C LEU A 121 -9.16 -12.56 12.93
N TYR A 122 -8.00 -12.51 12.30
CA TYR A 122 -6.79 -11.93 12.89
C TYR A 122 -6.52 -10.54 12.32
N GLY A 123 -6.02 -9.65 13.18
CA GLY A 123 -5.47 -8.35 12.81
C GLY A 123 -3.96 -8.44 12.75
N TYR A 124 -3.36 -7.93 11.68
CA TYR A 124 -1.91 -7.91 11.48
C TYR A 124 -1.42 -6.48 11.26
N LEU A 125 -0.44 -6.06 12.06
CA LEU A 125 0.26 -4.80 11.88
C LEU A 125 1.39 -4.94 10.84
N PHE A 126 2.06 -3.81 10.60
CA PHE A 126 3.20 -3.74 9.70
C PHE A 126 4.28 -4.77 10.07
N ARG A 127 4.75 -5.52 9.06
CA ARG A 127 5.75 -6.61 9.15
C ARG A 127 5.32 -7.86 9.91
N GLU A 128 4.09 -7.93 10.41
CA GLU A 128 3.56 -9.16 11.00
C GLU A 128 3.04 -10.16 9.94
N VAL A 129 2.78 -9.67 8.73
CA VAL A 129 2.38 -10.49 7.58
C VAL A 129 2.87 -9.88 6.27
N GLU A 130 3.20 -10.73 5.30
CA GLU A 130 3.61 -10.38 3.95
C GLU A 130 2.62 -10.94 2.92
N PHE A 131 2.29 -10.15 1.90
CA PHE A 131 1.43 -10.55 0.80
C PHE A 131 2.23 -11.28 -0.28
N ILE A 132 1.77 -12.45 -0.75
CA ILE A 132 2.42 -13.20 -1.84
C ILE A 132 1.69 -12.91 -3.16
N ILE A 133 2.39 -12.38 -4.17
CA ILE A 133 1.84 -12.30 -5.53
C ILE A 133 2.16 -13.60 -6.28
N LYS A 134 1.12 -14.34 -6.66
CA LYS A 134 1.24 -15.45 -7.63
C LYS A 134 1.41 -14.84 -9.02
N THR A 135 2.58 -15.02 -9.61
CA THR A 135 2.92 -14.58 -10.96
C THR A 135 2.11 -15.38 -11.99
N GLY A 136 1.17 -14.72 -12.67
CA GLY A 136 0.56 -15.25 -13.89
C GLY A 136 1.49 -15.04 -15.09
N THR A 137 1.45 -15.96 -16.06
CA THR A 137 2.24 -15.95 -17.31
C THR A 137 1.87 -14.79 -18.23
N ASN A 138 2.25 -13.56 -17.87
CA ASN A 138 2.20 -12.39 -18.73
C ASN A 138 3.60 -11.75 -18.74
N PRO A 139 4.27 -11.57 -19.89
CA PRO A 139 5.71 -11.27 -19.95
C PRO A 139 6.06 -9.83 -19.55
N CYS A 140 5.11 -9.03 -19.07
CA CYS A 140 5.27 -7.59 -18.89
C CYS A 140 5.63 -7.18 -17.46
N CYS A 141 6.71 -7.76 -16.91
CA CYS A 141 7.33 -7.46 -15.61
C CYS A 141 6.69 -8.20 -14.43
N TYR A 142 7.42 -9.12 -13.77
CA TYR A 142 7.42 -9.39 -12.30
C TYR A 142 8.51 -10.44 -12.05
N LYS A 143 9.49 -10.16 -11.18
CA LYS A 143 10.51 -11.13 -10.72
C LYS A 143 10.78 -10.90 -9.23
N ASN A 144 10.17 -11.77 -8.41
CA ASN A 144 10.36 -12.05 -6.96
C ASN A 144 9.10 -11.77 -6.09
N ASN A 145 8.69 -12.78 -5.33
CA ASN A 145 7.28 -13.12 -5.07
C ASN A 145 6.71 -12.62 -3.72
N SER A 146 6.93 -11.36 -3.34
CA SER A 146 6.40 -10.86 -2.06
C SER A 146 6.24 -9.34 -1.98
N TYR A 147 5.18 -8.87 -1.31
CA TYR A 147 4.95 -7.46 -0.98
C TYR A 147 4.78 -7.30 0.51
N ILE A 148 5.53 -6.35 1.07
CA ILE A 148 5.28 -5.86 2.41
C ILE A 148 3.97 -5.06 2.38
N CYS A 149 3.06 -5.35 3.33
CA CYS A 149 1.67 -4.91 3.45
C CYS A 149 1.40 -3.39 3.30
N ASN A 150 2.44 -2.55 3.24
CA ASN A 150 2.31 -1.10 3.12
C ASN A 150 1.58 -0.65 1.83
N SER A 151 1.63 -1.43 0.76
CA SER A 151 0.93 -1.13 -0.51
C SER A 151 -0.58 -1.40 -0.49
N LEU A 152 -1.08 -2.06 0.56
CA LEU A 152 -2.51 -2.33 0.78
C LEU A 152 -3.15 -1.34 1.76
N ILE A 153 -2.32 -0.61 2.50
CA ILE A 153 -2.70 0.21 3.66
C ILE A 153 -2.47 1.71 3.42
N THR A 154 -1.74 2.09 2.35
CA THR A 154 -1.52 3.50 1.97
C THR A 154 -2.07 3.84 0.59
#